data_AF-A0A812ES03-F1
#
_entry.id   AF-A0A812ES03-F1
#
_cell.length_a   1.000
_cell.length_b   1.000
_cell.length_c   1.000
_cell.angle_alpha   90.00
_cell.angle_beta   90.00
_cell.angle_gamma   90.00
#
_symmetry.space_group_name_H-M   'P 1'
#
loop_
_entity.id
_entity.type
_entity.pdbx_description
1 polymer ?
#
loop_
_entity_poly.entity_id
_entity_poly.type
_entity_poly.pdbx_seq_one_letter_code
_entity_poly.pdbx_strand_id
1 'polypeptide(L)'
;MKGLSKFRLLFFKDGLFVISAFISPLILLVYVFLRLSSPMSYMNYGPLYGGMCENPPALPPRNPNVPTPPYGSPAMSGNIIPGQAPRLVINESEAVALLQHLDRDELRALLENENKLDELVQDLMQVKNIQQDREMMLASNKSLAEYNLEIRPRFEELKQTIAKNYAEISQLKTKLAEDIGNLDVILNNQSLETILALIQADAATTEEESEKLADDFLDKKSETEQFLEEYIPKRTEAHLKRVKTEKMSDLIQNRNLSTPPMSDLHHSSFHWKDSSSGHCPYPSANSAGSFMRMPDPSHYM
;
A
#
# COMPACT_ATOMS: atom_id res chain seq x y z
N MET A 1 54.49 18.62 20.99
CA MET A 1 53.52 19.69 21.36
C MET A 1 52.16 19.36 20.76
N LYS A 2 51.07 19.72 21.45
CA LYS A 2 49.74 20.14 20.89
C LYS A 2 49.11 19.25 19.79
N GLY A 3 47.95 18.61 20.00
CA GLY A 3 47.13 18.63 21.21
C GLY A 3 45.92 17.69 21.17
N LEU A 4 45.43 17.36 22.37
CA LEU A 4 44.07 16.88 22.63
C LEU A 4 43.03 17.99 22.34
N SER A 5 41.74 17.66 22.49
CA SER A 5 40.54 18.53 22.38
C SER A 5 39.97 18.56 20.95
N LYS A 6 38.72 18.18 20.65
CA LYS A 6 37.51 17.72 21.40
C LYS A 6 36.77 16.74 20.47
N PHE A 7 36.05 15.73 20.95
CA PHE A 7 34.66 15.93 21.39
C PHE A 7 34.30 15.11 22.63
N ARG A 8 33.80 15.82 23.64
CA ARG A 8 33.41 15.31 24.95
C ARG A 8 31.88 15.16 25.01
N LEU A 9 31.42 13.91 25.12
CA LEU A 9 30.36 13.44 26.03
C LEU A 9 28.90 13.96 25.90
N LEU A 10 28.00 13.19 26.55
CA LEU A 10 26.58 13.39 26.90
C LEU A 10 25.56 13.00 25.80
N PHE A 11 24.48 12.25 26.05
CA PHE A 11 24.14 11.25 27.09
C PHE A 11 23.38 10.10 26.35
N PHE A 12 23.64 8.81 26.58
CA PHE A 12 23.23 7.96 27.73
C PHE A 12 21.71 7.75 27.87
N LYS A 13 21.20 6.65 27.31
CA LYS A 13 20.27 5.75 28.02
C LYS A 13 20.34 4.32 27.47
N ASP A 14 20.23 3.39 28.41
CA ASP A 14 19.98 1.95 28.27
C ASP A 14 21.05 1.14 27.50
N GLY A 15 21.84 0.41 28.29
CA GLY A 15 23.19 -0.01 27.89
C GLY A 15 23.29 -1.33 27.16
N LEU A 16 24.09 -1.35 26.08
CA LEU A 16 24.64 -2.58 25.50
C LEU A 16 25.94 -2.30 24.69
N PHE A 17 26.93 -1.63 25.28
CA PHE A 17 28.13 -1.18 24.54
C PHE A 17 29.46 -1.36 25.29
N VAL A 18 29.89 -2.63 25.44
CA VAL A 18 31.24 -2.99 25.92
C VAL A 18 31.89 -4.07 25.03
N ILE A 19 31.75 -3.98 23.70
CA ILE A 19 32.54 -4.80 22.74
C ILE A 19 32.99 -3.99 21.50
N SER A 20 32.82 -2.67 21.46
CA SER A 20 33.08 -1.87 20.24
C SER A 20 34.55 -1.55 19.94
N ALA A 21 35.50 -2.12 20.70
CA ALA A 21 36.93 -1.84 20.53
C ALA A 21 37.69 -2.87 19.67
N PHE A 22 37.09 -4.05 19.39
CA PHE A 22 37.80 -5.18 18.75
C PHE A 22 36.94 -6.03 17.80
N ILE A 23 35.88 -5.45 17.23
CA ILE A 23 35.04 -6.15 16.22
C ILE A 23 35.58 -5.80 14.82
N SER A 24 36.23 -6.77 14.18
CA SER A 24 36.78 -6.63 12.83
C SER A 24 35.73 -6.15 11.81
N PRO A 25 36.09 -5.36 10.79
CA PRO A 25 35.14 -4.79 9.82
C PRO A 25 34.32 -5.86 9.07
N LEU A 26 34.86 -7.07 8.91
CA LEU A 26 34.14 -8.24 8.40
C LEU A 26 32.92 -8.62 9.26
N ILE A 27 33.02 -8.56 10.59
CA ILE A 27 31.90 -8.87 11.49
C ILE A 27 30.86 -7.76 11.43
N LEU A 28 31.27 -6.50 11.26
CA LEU A 28 30.35 -5.37 11.09
C LEU A 28 29.60 -5.47 9.75
N LEU A 29 30.28 -5.92 8.68
CA LEU A 29 29.67 -6.22 7.38
C LEU A 29 28.70 -7.41 7.48
N VAL A 30 29.09 -8.51 8.16
CA VAL A 30 28.20 -9.65 8.44
C VAL A 30 27.00 -9.26 9.29
N TYR A 31 27.17 -8.38 10.28
CA TYR A 31 26.07 -7.89 11.13
C TYR A 31 25.10 -7.01 10.34
N VAL A 32 25.61 -6.12 9.47
CA VAL A 32 24.78 -5.33 8.53
C VAL A 32 24.06 -6.24 7.53
N PHE A 33 24.73 -7.27 7.00
CA PHE A 33 24.12 -8.23 6.07
C PHE A 33 23.04 -9.08 6.75
N LEU A 34 23.26 -9.55 7.98
CA LEU A 34 22.26 -10.26 8.78
C LEU A 34 21.09 -9.36 9.23
N ARG A 35 21.35 -8.07 9.50
CA ARG A 35 20.31 -7.09 9.83
C ARG A 35 19.46 -6.70 8.62
N LEU A 36 20.04 -6.70 7.42
CA LEU A 36 19.34 -6.52 6.14
C LEU A 36 18.66 -7.81 5.64
N SER A 37 19.10 -8.98 6.10
CA SER A 37 18.54 -10.30 5.75
C SER A 37 17.54 -10.85 6.78
N SER A 38 17.26 -10.13 7.86
CA SER A 38 16.21 -10.49 8.80
C SER A 38 14.87 -9.94 8.30
N PRO A 39 13.91 -10.79 7.88
CA PRO A 39 12.57 -10.29 7.58
C PRO A 39 11.96 -9.71 8.86
N MET A 40 11.42 -8.49 8.75
CA MET A 40 10.62 -7.88 9.81
C MET A 40 9.52 -8.86 10.23
N SER A 41 9.43 -9.11 11.53
CA SER A 41 8.41 -9.98 12.13
C SER A 41 7.03 -9.53 11.69
N TYR A 42 6.36 -10.36 10.89
CA TYR A 42 4.95 -10.18 10.59
C TYR A 42 4.17 -10.11 11.90
N MET A 43 3.38 -9.05 12.09
CA MET A 43 2.44 -8.96 13.20
C MET A 43 1.47 -10.14 13.09
N ASN A 44 1.51 -11.00 14.10
CA ASN A 44 0.62 -12.14 14.23
C ASN A 44 -0.80 -11.62 14.49
N TYR A 45 -1.62 -11.60 13.45
CA TYR A 45 -3.07 -11.44 13.57
C TYR A 45 -3.73 -12.81 13.36
N GLY A 46 -4.26 -13.36 14.46
CA GLY A 46 -5.24 -14.43 14.39
C GLY A 46 -5.85 -14.70 15.76
N PRO A 47 -7.05 -15.33 15.81
CA PRO A 47 -7.98 -15.59 14.72
C PRO A 47 -9.38 -14.99 14.97
N LEU A 48 -10.01 -14.37 13.96
CA LEU A 48 -11.48 -14.34 13.89
C LEU A 48 -11.98 -14.41 12.45
N TYR A 49 -12.84 -15.40 12.23
CA TYR A 49 -13.64 -15.73 11.04
C TYR A 49 -12.96 -16.25 9.76
N GLY A 50 -13.35 -17.49 9.41
CA GLY A 50 -13.63 -17.88 8.03
C GLY A 50 -12.44 -18.30 7.17
N GLY A 51 -12.09 -19.58 7.19
CA GLY A 51 -11.11 -20.12 6.25
C GLY A 51 -11.63 -20.13 4.81
N MET A 52 -10.94 -19.44 3.91
CA MET A 52 -11.00 -19.67 2.46
C MET A 52 -9.57 -19.65 1.91
N CYS A 53 -9.26 -20.61 1.05
CA CYS A 53 -7.93 -20.77 0.45
C CYS A 53 -7.77 -19.78 -0.72
N GLU A 54 -7.58 -18.50 -0.43
CA GLU A 54 -7.27 -17.51 -1.48
C GLU A 54 -5.85 -17.73 -2.01
N ASN A 55 -5.76 -18.08 -3.29
CA ASN A 55 -4.49 -18.00 -4.02
C ASN A 55 -4.01 -16.55 -4.03
N PRO A 56 -2.69 -16.28 -3.92
CA PRO A 56 -2.18 -14.92 -4.01
C PRO A 56 -2.60 -14.29 -5.35
N PRO A 57 -3.00 -13.00 -5.38
CA PRO A 57 -3.51 -12.37 -6.58
C PRO A 57 -2.48 -12.47 -7.71
N ALA A 58 -2.95 -12.86 -8.90
CA ALA A 58 -2.10 -13.01 -10.06
C ALA A 58 -1.35 -11.70 -10.34
N LEU A 59 -0.03 -11.79 -10.50
CA LEU A 59 0.81 -10.63 -10.81
C LEU A 59 0.28 -9.94 -12.08
N PRO A 60 0.20 -8.60 -12.11
CA PRO A 60 -0.27 -7.87 -13.28
C PRO A 60 0.60 -8.19 -14.50
N PRO A 61 0.03 -8.17 -15.73
CA PRO A 61 0.77 -8.50 -16.93
C PRO A 61 2.02 -7.63 -17.05
N ARG A 62 3.16 -8.30 -17.30
CA ARG A 62 4.49 -7.69 -17.33
C ARG A 62 4.52 -6.54 -18.33
N ASN A 63 4.76 -5.31 -17.84
CA ASN A 63 4.93 -4.15 -18.70
C ASN A 63 6.12 -4.37 -19.66
N PRO A 64 5.92 -4.37 -20.99
CA PRO A 64 6.98 -4.65 -21.96
C PRO A 64 8.08 -3.58 -21.99
N ASN A 65 7.83 -2.39 -21.44
CA ASN A 65 8.82 -1.31 -21.31
C ASN A 65 9.71 -1.43 -20.06
N VAL A 66 9.65 -2.54 -19.32
CA VAL A 66 10.64 -2.87 -18.29
C VAL A 66 11.72 -3.76 -18.91
N PRO A 67 12.97 -3.29 -19.03
CA PRO A 67 14.06 -4.12 -19.53
C PRO A 67 14.10 -5.44 -18.79
N THR A 68 14.13 -6.55 -19.53
CA THR A 68 14.32 -7.87 -18.94
C THR A 68 15.65 -7.88 -18.19
N PRO A 69 15.70 -8.29 -16.90
CA PRO A 69 16.98 -8.48 -16.23
C PRO A 69 17.90 -9.40 -17.05
N PRO A 70 19.22 -9.16 -17.08
CA PRO A 70 20.17 -10.04 -17.77
C PRO A 70 20.39 -11.38 -17.03
N TYR A 71 19.43 -11.81 -16.21
CA TYR A 71 19.28 -13.18 -15.71
C TYR A 71 18.83 -14.17 -16.80
N GLY A 72 18.56 -13.70 -18.04
CA GLY A 72 18.48 -14.58 -19.19
C GLY A 72 19.86 -15.15 -19.50
N SER A 73 20.01 -16.48 -19.35
CA SER A 73 21.27 -17.18 -19.60
C SER A 73 21.87 -16.76 -20.95
N PRO A 74 23.12 -16.25 -21.00
CA PRO A 74 23.80 -16.12 -22.27
C PRO A 74 23.94 -17.52 -22.85
N ALA A 75 23.54 -17.70 -24.12
CA ALA A 75 23.67 -18.96 -24.83
C ALA A 75 25.15 -19.22 -25.17
N MET A 76 25.92 -19.59 -24.14
CA MET A 76 27.33 -19.91 -24.23
C MET A 76 27.48 -21.39 -24.59
N SER A 77 28.12 -21.65 -25.73
CA SER A 77 28.41 -23.00 -26.19
C SER A 77 29.54 -23.61 -25.34
N GLY A 78 29.17 -24.21 -24.21
CA GLY A 78 30.08 -24.84 -23.25
C GLY A 78 29.34 -25.29 -22.00
N ASN A 79 29.72 -26.44 -21.44
CA ASN A 79 29.05 -27.06 -20.28
C ASN A 79 29.33 -26.31 -18.96
N ILE A 80 28.73 -25.13 -18.77
CA ILE A 80 28.80 -24.37 -17.50
C ILE A 80 27.38 -24.09 -16.99
N ILE A 81 27.01 -24.77 -15.89
CA ILE A 81 25.71 -24.63 -15.24
C ILE A 81 25.74 -23.39 -14.32
N PRO A 82 24.76 -22.47 -14.37
CA PRO A 82 24.70 -21.33 -13.47
C PRO A 82 24.69 -21.76 -11.99
N GLY A 83 25.66 -21.27 -11.21
CA GLY A 83 25.81 -21.62 -9.79
C GLY A 83 26.68 -22.85 -9.51
N GLN A 84 27.12 -23.58 -10.53
CA GLN A 84 28.11 -24.65 -10.37
C GLN A 84 29.52 -24.07 -10.55
N ALA A 85 30.38 -24.17 -9.54
CA ALA A 85 31.80 -23.88 -9.72
C ALA A 85 32.40 -24.84 -10.78
N PRO A 86 33.25 -24.36 -11.70
CA PRO A 86 33.85 -25.23 -12.71
C PRO A 86 34.64 -26.34 -12.02
N ARG A 87 34.26 -27.60 -12.29
CA ARG A 87 34.93 -28.76 -11.73
C ARG A 87 36.31 -28.86 -12.36
N LEU A 88 37.37 -28.61 -11.57
CA LEU A 88 38.75 -28.73 -12.00
C LEU A 88 39.00 -30.13 -12.58
N VAL A 89 39.17 -30.21 -13.89
CA VAL A 89 39.66 -31.41 -14.59
C VAL A 89 41.14 -31.20 -14.83
N ILE A 90 41.96 -31.80 -13.97
CA ILE A 90 43.42 -31.76 -14.06
C ILE A 90 43.82 -32.70 -15.20
N ASN A 91 44.29 -32.16 -16.32
CA ASN A 91 44.83 -32.95 -17.42
C ASN A 91 46.35 -33.07 -17.23
N GLU A 92 46.75 -34.08 -16.46
CA GLU A 92 48.16 -34.39 -16.14
C GLU A 92 49.00 -34.61 -17.41
N SER A 93 48.38 -35.12 -18.49
CA SER A 93 49.02 -35.37 -19.79
C SER A 93 49.58 -34.12 -20.46
N GLU A 94 48.94 -32.96 -20.29
CA GLU A 94 49.36 -31.70 -20.91
C GLU A 94 50.56 -31.10 -20.20
N ALA A 95 50.56 -31.12 -18.87
CA ALA A 95 51.71 -30.71 -18.05
C ALA A 95 52.92 -31.62 -18.29
N VAL A 96 52.71 -32.94 -18.39
CA VAL A 96 53.77 -33.90 -18.71
C VAL A 96 54.30 -33.74 -20.13
N ALA A 97 53.45 -33.41 -21.12
CA ALA A 97 53.90 -33.14 -22.48
C ALA A 97 54.86 -31.94 -22.56
N LEU A 98 54.51 -30.83 -21.89
CA LEU A 98 55.38 -29.65 -21.80
C LEU A 98 56.74 -30.01 -21.17
N LEU A 99 56.74 -30.77 -20.07
CA LEU A 99 57.96 -31.21 -19.38
C LEU A 99 58.83 -32.18 -20.20
N GLN A 100 58.27 -32.93 -21.15
CA GLN A 100 59.01 -33.85 -22.02
C GLN A 100 59.84 -33.13 -23.11
N HIS A 101 59.64 -31.82 -23.31
CA HIS A 101 60.31 -31.05 -24.36
C HIS A 101 61.49 -30.20 -23.84
N LEU A 102 61.76 -30.21 -22.53
CA LEU A 102 62.88 -29.48 -21.92
C LEU A 102 64.12 -30.37 -21.74
N ASP A 103 65.29 -29.77 -21.89
CA ASP A 103 66.57 -30.43 -21.68
C ASP A 103 66.90 -30.61 -20.18
N ARG A 104 67.81 -31.54 -19.87
CA ARG A 104 68.17 -31.91 -18.49
C ARG A 104 68.59 -30.71 -17.62
N ASP A 105 69.31 -29.76 -18.19
CA ASP A 105 69.80 -28.59 -17.45
C ASP A 105 68.71 -27.52 -17.29
N GLU A 106 67.72 -27.48 -18.17
CA GLU A 106 66.51 -26.65 -18.04
C GLU A 106 65.58 -27.22 -16.96
N LEU A 107 65.36 -28.53 -16.94
CA LEU A 107 64.63 -29.25 -15.90
C LEU A 107 65.27 -29.06 -14.51
N ARG A 108 66.60 -29.00 -14.43
CA ARG A 108 67.32 -28.61 -13.21
C ARG A 108 67.10 -27.15 -12.84
N ALA A 109 67.18 -26.26 -13.81
CA ALA A 109 66.94 -24.83 -13.58
C ALA A 109 65.48 -24.54 -13.13
N LEU A 110 64.50 -25.34 -13.56
CA LEU A 110 63.12 -25.31 -13.07
C LEU A 110 63.01 -25.83 -11.62
N LEU A 111 63.70 -26.92 -11.29
CA LEU A 111 63.71 -27.48 -9.93
C LEU A 111 64.39 -26.54 -8.90
N GLU A 112 65.35 -25.74 -9.35
CA GLU A 112 66.13 -24.82 -8.51
C GLU A 112 65.57 -23.38 -8.49
N ASN A 113 64.59 -23.04 -9.35
CA ASN A 113 63.97 -21.71 -9.38
C ASN A 113 62.44 -21.80 -9.46
N GLU A 114 61.78 -21.65 -8.30
CA GLU A 114 60.31 -21.66 -8.17
C GLU A 114 59.62 -20.67 -9.13
N ASN A 115 60.19 -19.48 -9.34
CA ASN A 115 59.64 -18.48 -10.28
C ASN A 115 59.50 -19.01 -11.73
N LYS A 116 60.44 -19.83 -12.21
CA LYS A 116 60.38 -20.40 -13.56
C LYS A 116 59.37 -21.55 -13.65
N LEU A 117 59.18 -22.26 -12.54
CA LEU A 117 58.12 -23.26 -12.41
C LEU A 117 56.75 -22.58 -12.43
N ASP A 118 56.58 -21.45 -11.73
CA ASP A 118 55.36 -20.64 -11.73
C ASP A 118 55.06 -20.05 -13.12
N GLU A 119 56.06 -19.59 -13.87
CA GLU A 119 55.91 -19.16 -15.28
C GLU A 119 55.40 -20.32 -16.15
N LEU A 120 56.00 -21.51 -16.07
CA LEU A 120 55.55 -22.69 -16.80
C LEU A 120 54.13 -23.13 -16.41
N VAL A 121 53.77 -23.02 -15.12
CA VAL A 121 52.41 -23.31 -14.61
C VAL A 121 51.40 -22.28 -15.10
N GLN A 122 51.74 -20.99 -15.15
CA GLN A 122 50.91 -19.96 -15.78
C GLN A 122 50.75 -20.18 -17.28
N ASP A 123 51.74 -20.80 -17.93
CA ASP A 123 51.68 -21.08 -19.36
C ASP A 123 50.75 -22.25 -19.75
N LEU A 124 50.41 -23.13 -18.80
CA LEU A 124 49.43 -24.21 -18.99
C LEU A 124 48.07 -23.68 -19.47
N MET A 125 47.54 -24.26 -20.55
CA MET A 125 46.22 -23.90 -21.09
C MET A 125 45.11 -24.03 -20.05
N GLN A 126 45.20 -25.02 -19.16
CA GLN A 126 44.28 -25.17 -18.03
C GLN A 126 44.23 -23.94 -17.12
N VAL A 127 45.40 -23.38 -16.76
CA VAL A 127 45.49 -22.19 -15.89
C VAL A 127 45.01 -20.94 -16.61
N LYS A 128 45.37 -20.79 -17.89
CA LYS A 128 44.88 -19.69 -18.76
C LYS A 128 43.35 -19.73 -18.91
N ASN A 129 42.77 -20.89 -19.18
CA ASN A 129 41.32 -21.06 -19.29
C ASN A 129 40.61 -20.75 -17.96
N ILE A 130 41.13 -21.22 -16.82
CA ILE A 130 40.59 -20.91 -15.49
C ILE A 130 40.63 -19.41 -15.20
N GLN A 131 41.73 -18.72 -15.56
CA GLN A 131 41.85 -17.29 -15.36
C GLN A 131 40.91 -16.50 -16.29
N GLN A 132 40.74 -16.93 -17.55
CA GLN A 132 39.75 -16.37 -18.49
C GLN A 132 38.31 -16.56 -18.00
N ASP A 133 37.94 -17.77 -17.55
CA ASP A 133 36.62 -18.07 -16.98
C ASP A 133 36.35 -17.22 -15.73
N ARG A 134 37.35 -17.08 -14.85
CA ARG A 134 37.30 -16.22 -13.67
C ARG A 134 37.07 -14.75 -14.06
N GLU A 135 37.79 -14.23 -15.04
CA GLU A 135 37.61 -12.85 -15.53
C GLU A 135 36.23 -12.65 -16.17
N MET A 136 35.74 -13.62 -16.93
CA MET A 136 34.40 -13.60 -17.51
C MET A 136 33.30 -13.62 -16.43
N MET A 137 33.45 -14.46 -15.41
CA MET A 137 32.54 -14.51 -14.26
C MET A 137 32.59 -13.22 -13.44
N LEU A 138 33.76 -12.63 -13.22
CA LEU A 138 33.91 -11.35 -12.53
C LEU A 138 33.27 -10.19 -13.32
N ALA A 139 33.47 -10.15 -14.64
CA ALA A 139 32.83 -9.17 -15.52
C ALA A 139 31.29 -9.33 -15.49
N SER A 140 30.78 -10.56 -15.63
CA SER A 140 29.34 -10.84 -15.55
C SER A 140 28.74 -10.46 -14.20
N ASN A 141 29.41 -10.83 -13.08
CA ASN A 141 28.96 -10.49 -11.73
C ASN A 141 28.97 -8.97 -11.49
N LYS A 142 30.00 -8.27 -11.99
CA LYS A 142 30.09 -6.81 -11.93
C LYS A 142 28.94 -6.16 -12.69
N SER A 143 28.68 -6.54 -13.94
CA SER A 143 27.56 -6.00 -14.73
C SER A 143 26.20 -6.28 -14.09
N LEU A 144 26.01 -7.46 -13.48
CA LEU A 144 24.81 -7.78 -12.70
C LEU A 144 24.69 -6.91 -11.44
N ALA A 145 25.79 -6.65 -10.73
CA ALA A 145 25.81 -5.77 -9.57
C ALA A 145 25.49 -4.31 -9.95
N GLU A 146 26.09 -3.81 -11.04
CA GLU A 146 25.84 -2.46 -11.57
C GLU A 146 24.38 -2.28 -12.00
N TYR A 147 23.81 -3.21 -12.76
CA TYR A 147 22.39 -3.21 -13.14
C TYR A 147 21.45 -3.29 -11.91
N ASN A 148 21.78 -4.12 -10.92
CA ASN A 148 21.03 -4.20 -9.66
C ASN A 148 21.13 -2.89 -8.84
N LEU A 149 22.23 -2.14 -8.95
CA LEU A 149 22.37 -0.81 -8.33
C LEU A 149 21.56 0.26 -9.08
N GLU A 150 21.49 0.19 -10.41
CA GLU A 150 20.70 1.09 -11.26
C GLU A 150 19.19 0.95 -11.03
N ILE A 151 18.67 -0.27 -10.79
CA ILE A 151 17.23 -0.50 -10.56
C ILE A 151 16.78 -0.07 -9.15
N ARG A 152 17.64 -0.16 -8.13
CA ARG A 152 17.31 0.18 -6.74
C ARG A 152 16.61 1.54 -6.55
N PRO A 153 17.08 2.67 -7.10
CA PRO A 153 16.39 3.96 -6.94
C PRO A 153 14.95 3.93 -7.45
N ARG A 154 14.71 3.39 -8.66
CA ARG A 154 13.36 3.27 -9.23
C ARG A 154 12.45 2.34 -8.41
N PHE A 155 13.00 1.25 -7.88
CA PHE A 155 12.26 0.34 -7.01
C PHE A 155 11.87 1.01 -5.68
N GLU A 156 12.79 1.76 -5.08
CA GLU A 156 12.53 2.48 -3.83
C GLU A 156 11.55 3.66 -4.04
N GLU A 157 11.64 4.38 -5.15
CA GLU A 157 10.65 5.40 -5.56
C GLU A 157 9.24 4.82 -5.72
N LEU A 158 9.10 3.68 -6.40
CA LEU A 158 7.82 3.00 -6.55
C LEU A 158 7.27 2.54 -5.19
N LYS A 159 8.13 2.00 -4.32
CA LYS A 159 7.79 1.60 -2.95
C LYS A 159 7.35 2.78 -2.09
N GLN A 160 8.02 3.93 -2.18
CA GLN A 160 7.63 5.18 -1.52
C GLN A 160 6.29 5.71 -2.06
N THR A 161 6.07 5.62 -3.38
CA THR A 161 4.80 5.99 -4.02
C THR A 161 3.64 5.13 -3.53
N ILE A 162 3.82 3.81 -3.45
CA ILE A 162 2.82 2.89 -2.90
C ILE A 162 2.54 3.20 -1.43
N ALA A 163 3.58 3.44 -0.61
CA ALA A 163 3.42 3.81 0.80
C ALA A 163 2.67 5.14 0.98
N LYS A 164 2.97 6.15 0.15
CA LYS A 164 2.26 7.43 0.13
C LYS A 164 0.78 7.24 -0.23
N ASN A 165 0.49 6.53 -1.32
CA ASN A 165 -0.88 6.29 -1.78
C ASN A 165 -1.69 5.52 -0.73
N TYR A 166 -1.07 4.54 -0.05
CA TYR A 166 -1.72 3.81 1.04
C TYR A 166 -2.02 4.70 2.24
N ALA A 167 -1.09 5.59 2.62
CA ALA A 167 -1.32 6.57 3.68
C ALA A 167 -2.43 7.57 3.32
N GLU A 168 -2.49 8.03 2.06
CA GLU A 168 -3.55 8.91 1.55
C GLU A 168 -4.92 8.21 1.57
N ILE A 169 -5.02 6.97 1.08
CA ILE A 169 -6.25 6.15 1.15
C ILE A 169 -6.67 5.94 2.60
N SER A 170 -5.73 5.69 3.52
CA SER A 170 -6.03 5.55 4.95
C SER A 170 -6.59 6.85 5.54
N GLN A 171 -6.01 8.00 5.23
CA GLN A 171 -6.53 9.31 5.66
C GLN A 171 -7.91 9.62 5.08
N LEU A 172 -8.13 9.34 3.80
CA LEU A 172 -9.44 9.52 3.15
C LEU A 172 -10.50 8.61 3.76
N LYS A 173 -10.15 7.36 4.10
CA LYS A 173 -11.05 6.43 4.80
C LYS A 173 -11.40 6.93 6.20
N THR A 174 -10.46 7.49 6.95
CA THR A 174 -10.73 8.09 8.27
C THR A 174 -11.66 9.29 8.15
N LYS A 175 -11.38 10.23 7.23
CA LYS A 175 -12.26 11.38 6.96
C LYS A 175 -13.67 10.95 6.55
N LEU A 176 -13.79 9.96 5.68
CA LEU A 176 -15.10 9.42 5.29
C LEU A 176 -15.86 8.83 6.49
N ALA A 177 -15.17 8.15 7.41
CA ALA A 177 -15.80 7.63 8.63
C ALA A 177 -16.22 8.77 9.60
N GLU A 178 -15.43 9.84 9.71
CA GLU A 178 -15.78 11.05 10.46
C GLU A 178 -17.00 11.75 9.84
N ASP A 179 -17.01 11.94 8.51
CA ASP A 179 -18.13 12.55 7.77
C ASP A 179 -19.41 11.72 7.87
N ILE A 180 -19.33 10.38 7.80
CA ILE A 180 -20.47 9.49 8.04
C ILE A 180 -20.98 9.62 9.48
N GLY A 181 -20.09 9.68 10.48
CA GLY A 181 -20.48 9.90 11.88
C GLY A 181 -21.15 11.27 12.10
N ASN A 182 -20.63 12.32 11.48
CA ASN A 182 -21.24 13.66 11.49
C ASN A 182 -22.63 13.65 10.83
N LEU A 183 -22.78 12.97 9.70
CA LEU A 183 -24.08 12.81 9.02
C LEU A 183 -25.06 12.01 9.87
N ASP A 184 -24.65 10.92 10.53
CA ASP A 184 -25.52 10.15 11.43
C ASP A 184 -26.01 11.00 12.61
N VAL A 185 -25.13 11.80 13.23
CA VAL A 185 -25.53 12.77 14.28
C VAL A 185 -26.53 13.80 13.75
N ILE A 186 -26.34 14.34 12.55
CA ILE A 186 -27.28 15.28 11.93
C ILE A 186 -28.61 14.59 11.60
N LEU A 187 -28.60 13.40 11.02
CA LEU A 187 -29.79 12.63 10.67
C LEU A 187 -30.60 12.20 11.90
N ASN A 188 -29.93 11.85 13.00
CA ASN A 188 -30.58 11.51 14.25
C ASN A 188 -31.19 12.77 14.91
N ASN A 189 -30.45 13.87 14.99
CA ASN A 189 -30.93 15.15 15.55
C ASN A 189 -32.03 15.82 14.70
N GLN A 190 -32.04 15.59 13.37
CA GLN A 190 -33.04 16.09 12.43
C GLN A 190 -33.99 14.99 11.94
N SER A 191 -34.08 13.88 12.66
CA SER A 191 -35.02 12.80 12.34
C SER A 191 -36.45 13.35 12.35
N LEU A 192 -37.27 12.90 11.39
CA LEU A 192 -38.64 13.39 11.24
C LEU A 192 -39.46 13.12 12.50
N GLU A 193 -39.15 12.03 13.19
CA GLU A 193 -39.67 11.60 14.48
C GLU A 193 -39.30 12.57 15.61
N THR A 194 -38.05 13.05 15.67
CA THR A 194 -37.62 14.05 16.66
C THR A 194 -38.29 15.40 16.40
N ILE A 195 -38.38 15.83 15.14
CA ILE A 195 -39.06 17.08 14.77
C ILE A 195 -40.56 16.99 15.09
N LEU A 196 -41.21 15.84 14.81
CA LEU A 196 -42.60 15.60 15.16
C LEU A 196 -42.83 15.63 16.67
N ALA A 197 -41.94 15.02 17.46
CA ALA A 197 -42.02 15.06 18.93
C ALA A 197 -41.87 16.49 19.49
N LEU A 198 -40.99 17.31 18.90
CA LEU A 198 -40.85 18.72 19.26
C LEU A 198 -42.12 19.54 18.93
N ILE A 199 -42.71 19.34 17.75
CA ILE A 199 -43.96 20.01 17.36
C ILE A 199 -45.13 19.53 18.23
N GLN A 200 -45.16 18.26 18.65
CA GLN A 200 -46.14 17.73 19.60
C GLN A 200 -46.04 18.39 20.97
N ALA A 201 -44.82 18.52 21.51
CA ALA A 201 -44.59 19.21 22.78
C ALA A 201 -45.03 20.68 22.72
N ASP A 202 -44.62 21.41 21.67
CA ASP A 202 -45.00 22.81 21.46
C ASP A 202 -46.51 22.99 21.22
N ALA A 203 -47.16 22.06 20.51
CA ALA A 203 -48.62 22.02 20.37
C ALA A 203 -49.30 21.88 21.74
N ALA A 204 -48.88 20.90 22.57
CA ALA A 204 -49.43 20.69 23.90
C ALA A 204 -49.20 21.90 24.83
N THR A 205 -48.00 22.50 24.81
CA THR A 205 -47.70 23.71 25.59
C THR A 205 -48.58 24.88 25.18
N THR A 206 -48.77 25.13 23.87
CA THR A 206 -49.69 26.21 23.44
C THR A 206 -51.17 25.91 23.67
N GLU A 207 -51.56 24.63 23.72
CA GLU A 207 -52.91 24.23 24.12
C GLU A 207 -53.13 24.52 25.62
N GLU A 208 -52.20 24.12 26.50
CA GLU A 208 -52.20 24.44 27.94
C GLU A 208 -52.21 25.96 28.20
N GLU A 209 -51.38 26.73 27.49
CA GLU A 209 -51.39 28.20 27.56
C GLU A 209 -52.76 28.79 27.16
N SER A 210 -53.42 28.23 26.14
CA SER A 210 -54.75 28.68 25.71
C SER A 210 -55.83 28.32 26.74
N GLU A 211 -55.74 27.15 27.38
CA GLU A 211 -56.67 26.72 28.42
C GLU A 211 -56.51 27.56 29.69
N LYS A 212 -55.27 27.89 30.06
CA LYS A 212 -54.99 28.80 31.17
C LYS A 212 -55.60 30.19 30.95
N LEU A 213 -55.55 30.74 29.73
CA LEU A 213 -56.23 32.00 29.41
C LEU A 213 -57.77 31.90 29.57
N ALA A 214 -58.36 30.74 29.29
CA ALA A 214 -59.78 30.50 29.51
C ALA A 214 -60.12 30.35 31.01
N ASP A 215 -59.29 29.64 31.78
CA ASP A 215 -59.45 29.52 33.23
C ASP A 215 -59.29 30.87 33.95
N ASP A 216 -58.29 31.67 33.56
CA ASP A 216 -58.09 33.02 34.10
C ASP A 216 -59.28 33.95 33.78
N PHE A 217 -59.98 33.77 32.64
CA PHE A 217 -61.23 34.47 32.34
C PHE A 217 -62.42 33.97 33.18
N LEU A 218 -62.55 32.65 33.39
CA LEU A 218 -63.60 32.07 34.25
C LEU A 218 -63.46 32.51 35.71
N ASP A 219 -62.22 32.62 36.19
CA ASP A 219 -61.88 33.18 37.51
C ASP A 219 -62.02 34.71 37.58
N LYS A 220 -62.42 35.38 36.49
CA LYS A 220 -62.57 36.84 36.35
C LYS A 220 -61.27 37.63 36.59
N LYS A 221 -60.12 37.06 36.24
CA LYS A 221 -58.81 37.71 36.31
C LYS A 221 -58.52 38.60 35.09
N SER A 222 -59.24 38.40 33.98
CA SER A 222 -59.15 39.19 32.75
C SER A 222 -60.50 39.80 32.36
N GLU A 223 -60.47 40.94 31.67
CA GLU A 223 -61.66 41.58 31.08
C GLU A 223 -61.98 40.96 29.71
N THR A 224 -63.25 40.94 29.31
CA THR A 224 -63.75 40.25 28.10
C THR A 224 -62.99 40.65 26.83
N GLU A 225 -62.71 41.94 26.62
CA GLU A 225 -62.02 42.41 25.42
C GLU A 225 -60.57 41.89 25.36
N GLN A 226 -59.84 41.97 26.48
CA GLN A 226 -58.48 41.46 26.59
C GLN A 226 -58.42 39.94 26.41
N PHE A 227 -59.38 39.20 27.01
CA PHE A 227 -59.49 37.76 26.80
C PHE A 227 -59.65 37.41 25.32
N LEU A 228 -60.52 38.11 24.58
CA LEU A 228 -60.72 37.85 23.15
C LEU A 228 -59.46 38.19 22.32
N GLU A 229 -58.75 39.27 22.64
CA GLU A 229 -57.50 39.66 21.97
C GLU A 229 -56.38 38.63 22.16
N GLU A 230 -56.23 38.04 23.35
CA GLU A 230 -55.16 37.07 23.67
C GLU A 230 -55.53 35.60 23.33
N TYR A 231 -56.76 35.17 23.65
CA TYR A 231 -57.18 33.76 23.52
C TYR A 231 -57.38 33.34 22.06
N ILE A 232 -58.02 34.16 21.23
CA ILE A 232 -58.31 33.81 19.82
C ILE A 232 -57.03 33.48 19.04
N PRO A 233 -55.96 34.32 19.03
CA PRO A 233 -54.73 33.97 18.33
C PRO A 233 -54.02 32.77 18.95
N LYS A 234 -53.95 32.67 20.29
CA LYS A 234 -53.28 31.54 20.97
C LYS A 234 -53.97 30.19 20.69
N ARG A 235 -55.31 30.13 20.76
CA ARG A 235 -56.09 28.92 20.43
C ARG A 235 -56.01 28.57 18.94
N THR A 236 -55.95 29.59 18.06
CA THR A 236 -55.71 29.38 16.62
C THR A 236 -54.31 28.81 16.36
N GLU A 237 -53.29 29.29 17.06
CA GLU A 237 -51.92 28.76 17.00
C GLU A 237 -51.86 27.30 17.45
N ALA A 238 -52.46 26.98 18.60
CA ALA A 238 -52.54 25.61 19.13
C ALA A 238 -53.20 24.64 18.13
N HIS A 239 -54.36 25.02 17.57
CA HIS A 239 -55.04 24.23 16.54
C HIS A 239 -54.22 24.08 15.25
N LEU A 240 -53.51 25.12 14.81
CA LEU A 240 -52.62 25.04 13.66
C LEU A 240 -51.44 24.09 13.91
N LYS A 241 -50.85 24.11 15.11
CA LYS A 241 -49.78 23.16 15.51
C LYS A 241 -50.31 21.74 15.59
N ARG A 242 -51.52 21.52 16.14
CA ARG A 242 -52.19 20.21 16.17
C ARG A 242 -52.39 19.62 14.76
N VAL A 243 -52.88 20.43 13.82
CA VAL A 243 -53.06 20.00 12.41
C VAL A 243 -51.71 19.73 11.72
N LYS A 244 -50.67 20.53 11.98
CA LYS A 244 -49.31 20.29 11.48
C LYS A 244 -48.75 18.95 11.99
N THR A 245 -48.94 18.64 13.27
CA THR A 245 -48.58 17.35 13.88
C THR A 245 -49.27 16.20 13.17
N GLU A 246 -50.60 16.25 13.01
CA GLU A 246 -51.37 15.20 12.33
C GLU A 246 -50.86 14.96 10.91
N LYS A 247 -50.68 16.04 10.12
CA LYS A 247 -50.18 15.93 8.75
C LYS A 247 -48.73 15.44 8.67
N MET A 248 -47.87 15.79 9.61
CA MET A 248 -46.51 15.26 9.66
C MET A 248 -46.50 13.77 10.04
N SER A 249 -47.37 13.35 10.95
CA SER A 249 -47.58 11.94 11.31
C SER A 249 -48.06 11.12 10.10
N ASP A 250 -49.08 11.61 9.38
CA ASP A 250 -49.60 10.99 8.15
C ASP A 250 -48.48 10.77 7.11
N LEU A 251 -47.61 11.77 6.93
CA LEU A 251 -46.50 11.72 5.97
C LEU A 251 -45.41 10.71 6.38
N ILE A 252 -45.05 10.65 7.67
CA ILE A 252 -44.08 9.67 8.19
C ILE A 252 -44.63 8.25 8.06
N GLN A 253 -45.89 8.04 8.44
CA GLN A 253 -46.55 6.74 8.32
C GLN A 253 -46.64 6.28 6.85
N ASN A 254 -47.06 7.16 5.94
CA ASN A 254 -47.13 6.85 4.51
C ASN A 254 -45.74 6.59 3.89
N ARG A 255 -44.70 7.29 4.33
CA ARG A 255 -43.31 7.00 3.92
C ARG A 255 -42.90 5.59 4.35
N ASN A 256 -43.17 5.21 5.59
CA ASN A 256 -42.82 3.89 6.12
C ASN A 256 -43.59 2.75 5.41
N LEU A 257 -44.83 3.02 4.96
CA LEU A 257 -45.62 2.09 4.14
C LEU A 257 -45.19 2.03 2.66
N SER A 258 -44.63 3.12 2.12
CA SER A 258 -44.21 3.23 0.70
C SER A 258 -42.76 2.81 0.44
N THR A 259 -41.98 2.60 1.50
CA THR A 259 -40.59 2.14 1.38
C THR A 259 -40.61 0.61 1.35
N PRO A 260 -40.25 -0.06 0.22
CA PRO A 260 -40.06 -1.51 0.24
C PRO A 260 -38.94 -1.83 1.24
N PRO A 261 -38.93 -3.04 1.85
CA PRO A 261 -37.92 -3.39 2.84
C PRO A 261 -36.54 -3.47 2.17
N MET A 262 -35.81 -2.35 2.19
CA MET A 262 -34.37 -2.35 1.97
C MET A 262 -33.74 -3.02 3.19
N SER A 263 -33.51 -4.32 3.04
CA SER A 263 -32.64 -5.11 3.89
C SER A 263 -31.35 -4.34 4.18
N ASP A 264 -31.13 -4.05 5.45
CA ASP A 264 -29.89 -3.61 6.09
C ASP A 264 -28.82 -3.04 5.16
N LEU A 265 -28.78 -1.71 5.03
CA LEU A 265 -27.60 -1.01 4.49
C LEU A 265 -26.43 -0.99 5.51
N HIS A 266 -26.25 -2.09 6.23
CA HIS A 266 -25.17 -2.30 7.18
C HIS A 266 -23.95 -2.82 6.40
N HIS A 267 -22.92 -1.98 6.30
CA HIS A 267 -21.68 -2.25 5.56
C HIS A 267 -21.87 -2.61 4.07
N SER A 268 -21.93 -1.57 3.22
CA SER A 268 -21.46 -1.65 1.83
C SER A 268 -19.94 -1.82 1.77
N SER A 269 -19.46 -2.97 2.26
CA SER A 269 -18.12 -3.45 1.93
C SER A 269 -18.06 -3.62 0.41
N PHE A 270 -17.22 -2.85 -0.27
CA PHE A 270 -17.06 -2.87 -1.72
C PHE A 270 -16.51 -4.24 -2.18
N HIS A 271 -17.42 -5.18 -2.37
CA HIS A 271 -17.13 -6.52 -2.85
C HIS A 271 -17.06 -6.49 -4.38
N TRP A 272 -15.85 -6.30 -4.89
CA TRP A 272 -15.54 -6.57 -6.29
C TRP A 272 -15.74 -8.08 -6.52
N LYS A 273 -16.75 -8.46 -7.31
CA LYS A 273 -16.87 -9.84 -7.77
C LYS A 273 -15.91 -10.06 -8.92
N ASP A 274 -15.01 -11.01 -8.76
CA ASP A 274 -14.26 -11.62 -9.85
C ASP A 274 -15.24 -12.37 -10.76
N SER A 275 -15.62 -11.76 -11.87
CA SER A 275 -16.42 -12.39 -12.92
C SER A 275 -15.51 -13.06 -13.93
N SER A 276 -15.08 -14.28 -13.60
CA SER A 276 -14.34 -15.18 -14.48
C SER A 276 -15.21 -15.78 -15.61
N SER A 277 -15.89 -14.90 -16.36
CA SER A 277 -16.52 -15.20 -17.64
C SER A 277 -16.57 -13.91 -18.46
N GLY A 278 -15.75 -13.85 -19.51
CA GLY A 278 -15.53 -12.59 -20.23
C GLY A 278 -16.78 -12.07 -20.94
N HIS A 279 -16.98 -10.76 -20.89
CA HIS A 279 -17.49 -9.87 -21.95
C HIS A 279 -17.39 -8.42 -21.43
N CYS A 280 -16.39 -7.65 -21.88
CA CYS A 280 -16.24 -6.25 -21.51
C CYS A 280 -17.06 -5.35 -22.47
N PRO A 281 -17.80 -4.34 -21.98
CA PRO A 281 -18.66 -3.50 -22.82
C PRO A 281 -17.89 -2.34 -23.46
N TYR A 282 -16.94 -2.64 -24.35
CA TYR A 282 -16.30 -1.65 -25.22
C TYR A 282 -16.27 -2.16 -26.67
N PRO A 283 -16.61 -1.31 -27.67
CA PRO A 283 -16.71 -1.74 -29.05
C PRO A 283 -15.33 -2.04 -29.65
N SER A 284 -15.09 -3.30 -29.99
CA SER A 284 -13.90 -3.72 -30.73
C SER A 284 -13.98 -3.23 -32.18
N ALA A 285 -12.96 -2.49 -32.62
CA ALA A 285 -12.92 -1.89 -33.94
C ALA A 285 -12.56 -2.91 -35.03
N ASN A 286 -13.55 -3.51 -35.70
CA ASN A 286 -13.38 -3.96 -37.09
C ASN A 286 -14.70 -4.16 -37.87
N SER A 287 -15.25 -3.09 -38.47
CA SER A 287 -16.05 -3.12 -39.70
C SER A 287 -16.30 -1.70 -40.21
N ALA A 288 -16.42 -1.54 -41.53
CA ALA A 288 -16.49 -0.23 -42.17
C ALA A 288 -17.85 0.47 -42.02
N GLY A 289 -17.83 1.79 -41.82
CA GLY A 289 -19.01 2.67 -41.95
C GLY A 289 -19.20 3.65 -40.79
N SER A 290 -19.32 4.94 -41.12
CA SER A 290 -19.78 6.03 -40.24
C SER A 290 -18.99 6.30 -38.95
N PHE A 291 -17.90 7.06 -39.06
CA PHE A 291 -17.38 7.85 -37.95
C PHE A 291 -18.33 9.04 -37.67
N MET A 292 -18.91 9.13 -36.47
CA MET A 292 -19.41 10.42 -35.98
C MET A 292 -18.22 11.28 -35.57
N ARG A 293 -17.96 12.33 -36.37
CA ARG A 293 -16.92 13.32 -36.09
C ARG A 293 -17.38 14.21 -34.93
N MET A 294 -16.62 14.23 -33.83
CA MET A 294 -16.80 15.23 -32.76
C MET A 294 -16.72 16.66 -33.33
N PRO A 295 -17.53 17.62 -32.84
CA PRO A 295 -17.43 19.02 -33.23
C PRO A 295 -16.04 19.60 -32.92
N ASP A 296 -15.57 20.49 -33.80
CA ASP A 296 -14.29 21.17 -33.64
C ASP A 296 -14.37 22.23 -32.51
N PRO A 297 -13.45 22.26 -31.54
CA PRO A 297 -13.45 23.27 -30.46
C PRO A 297 -13.30 24.73 -30.92
N SER A 298 -12.94 24.98 -32.19
CA SER A 298 -12.76 26.33 -32.75
C SER A 298 -14.03 27.20 -32.85
N HIS A 299 -15.20 26.70 -32.41
CA HIS A 299 -16.45 27.47 -32.35
C HIS A 299 -16.83 28.02 -30.96
N TYR A 300 -15.96 27.91 -29.96
CA TYR A 300 -16.12 28.56 -28.65
C TYR A 300 -15.03 29.60 -28.37
N MET A 301 -14.98 30.63 -29.23
CA MET A 301 -14.26 31.90 -29.06
C MET A 301 -15.13 33.02 -29.62
#